data_AF-A0A520HLY1-F1
#
_entry.id   AF-A0A520HLY1-F1
#
_cell.length_a   1.000
_cell.length_b   1.000
_cell.length_c   1.000
_cell.angle_alpha   90.00
_cell.angle_beta   90.00
_cell.angle_gamma   90.00
#
_symmetry.space_group_name_H-M   'P 1'
#
loop_
_entity.id
_entity.type
_entity.pdbx_description
1 polymer ?
#
loop_
_entity_poly.entity_id
_entity_poly.type
_entity_poly.pdbx_seq_one_letter_code
_entity_poly.pdbx_strand_id
1 'polypeptide(L)'
;LAHSRFGIVVLSRSFISKKWTKAELDGLFSRELEEGNVILPVRHGLTVEEVTANFPTISGKLSLSSEEGVRSIAKKALDLIRPPELE
;
A
#
# COMPACT_ATOMS: atom_id res chain seq x y z
N LEU A 1 -7.19 9.58 6.61
CA LEU A 1 -6.25 9.22 7.69
C LEU A 1 -6.66 9.82 9.03
N ALA A 2 -7.11 11.08 9.09
CA ALA A 2 -7.55 11.74 10.33
C ALA A 2 -8.58 11.00 11.22
N HIS A 3 -9.31 10.00 10.69
CA HIS A 3 -10.25 9.17 11.45
C HIS A 3 -10.02 7.65 11.25
N SER A 4 -8.85 7.26 10.74
CA SER A 4 -8.55 5.87 10.40
C SER A 4 -7.12 5.53 10.78
N ARG A 5 -6.96 4.44 11.55
CA ARG A 5 -5.64 3.92 11.94
C ARG A 5 -4.82 3.37 10.78
N PHE A 6 -5.48 3.02 9.67
CA PHE A 6 -4.88 2.38 8.51
C PHE A 6 -5.53 2.90 7.22
N GLY A 7 -4.77 2.84 6.13
CA GLY A 7 -5.26 3.12 4.78
C GLY A 7 -4.84 2.04 3.80
N ILE A 8 -5.69 1.72 2.83
CA ILE A 8 -5.34 0.83 1.71
C ILE A 8 -5.24 1.67 0.44
N VAL A 9 -4.14 1.54 -0.29
CA VAL A 9 -3.92 2.22 -1.57
C VAL A 9 -3.86 1.16 -2.67
N VAL A 10 -4.77 1.25 -3.64
CA VAL A 10 -4.78 0.32 -4.78
C VAL A 10 -3.95 0.90 -5.93
N LEU A 11 -2.77 0.32 -6.14
CA LEU A 11 -1.87 0.66 -7.23
C LEU A 11 -2.29 -0.12 -8.48
N SER A 12 -2.91 0.57 -9.43
CA SER A 12 -3.38 0.00 -10.70
C SER A 12 -2.84 0.77 -11.90
N ARG A 13 -3.04 0.24 -13.10
CA ARG A 13 -2.74 0.96 -14.37
C ARG A 13 -3.39 2.35 -14.38
N SER A 14 -4.66 2.44 -13.97
CA SER A 14 -5.40 3.71 -13.88
C SER A 14 -4.88 4.62 -12.77
N PHE A 15 -4.22 4.08 -11.75
CA PHE A 15 -3.57 4.87 -10.71
C PHE A 15 -2.30 5.53 -11.26
N ILE A 16 -1.47 4.78 -12.01
CA ILE A 16 -0.25 5.29 -12.65
C ILE A 16 -0.57 6.29 -13.77
N SER A 17 -1.67 6.10 -14.50
CA SER A 17 -2.04 7.02 -15.60
C SER A 17 -2.52 8.38 -15.10
N LYS A 18 -2.95 8.48 -13.84
CA LYS A 18 -3.17 9.78 -13.19
C LYS A 18 -1.82 10.43 -12.99
N LYS A 19 -1.69 11.71 -13.35
CA LYS A 19 -0.47 12.51 -13.16
C LYS A 19 -0.19 12.83 -11.68
N TRP A 20 -0.24 11.82 -10.81
CA TRP A 20 0.27 11.95 -9.46
C TRP A 20 1.73 12.34 -9.57
N THR A 21 2.08 13.47 -8.97
CA THR A 21 3.49 13.79 -8.81
C THR A 21 4.09 12.77 -7.85
N LYS A 22 5.35 12.38 -8.11
CA LYS A 22 6.10 11.52 -7.21
C LYS A 22 6.06 12.04 -5.76
N ALA A 23 6.08 13.37 -5.60
CA ALA A 23 5.99 14.07 -4.33
C ALA A 23 4.65 13.86 -3.59
N GLU A 24 3.51 13.85 -4.28
CA GLU A 24 2.21 13.61 -3.63
C GLU A 24 2.08 12.18 -3.13
N LEU A 25 2.57 11.22 -3.91
CA LEU A 25 2.55 9.82 -3.50
C LEU A 25 3.56 9.58 -2.37
N ASP A 26 4.77 10.10 -2.49
CA ASP A 26 5.77 10.05 -1.42
C ASP A 26 5.23 10.73 -0.15
N GLY A 27 4.50 11.84 -0.26
CA GLY A 27 3.85 12.52 0.87
C GLY A 27 2.75 11.67 1.53
N LEU A 28 1.99 10.92 0.74
CA LEU A 28 1.00 9.98 1.25
C LEU A 28 1.67 8.88 2.10
N PHE A 29 2.74 8.26 1.59
CA PHE A 29 3.46 7.18 2.29
C PHE A 29 4.43 7.69 3.37
N SER A 30 4.87 8.94 3.33
CA SER A 30 5.73 9.54 4.36
C SER A 30 4.96 9.89 5.63
N ARG A 31 3.68 10.27 5.51
CA ARG A 31 2.78 10.51 6.65
C ARG A 31 2.63 9.29 7.58
N GLU A 32 2.95 8.10 7.09
CA GLU A 32 3.02 6.87 7.89
C GLU A 32 4.05 6.95 9.03
N LEU A 33 5.17 7.65 8.83
CA LEU A 33 6.27 7.70 9.78
C LEU A 33 6.00 8.63 10.97
N GLU A 34 5.15 9.65 10.79
CA GLU A 34 4.90 10.67 11.83
C GLU A 34 3.62 10.40 12.65
N GLU A 35 2.54 9.91 12.03
CA GLU A 35 1.23 9.75 12.70
C GLU A 35 0.96 8.31 13.17
N GLY A 36 1.85 7.36 12.89
CA GLY A 36 1.66 5.93 13.23
C GLY A 36 0.55 5.23 12.43
N ASN A 37 0.00 5.88 11.41
CA ASN A 37 -1.01 5.32 10.52
C ASN A 37 -0.34 4.52 9.39
N VAL A 38 -0.57 3.21 9.33
CA VAL A 38 0.06 2.35 8.31
C VAL A 38 -0.73 2.39 6.99
N ILE A 39 -0.03 2.63 5.89
CA ILE A 39 -0.59 2.55 4.53
C ILE A 39 -0.17 1.26 3.87
N LEU A 40 -1.14 0.45 3.48
CA LEU A 40 -0.94 -0.83 2.81
C LEU A 40 -1.13 -0.66 1.30
N PRO A 41 -0.05 -0.69 0.49
CA PRO A 41 -0.18 -0.69 -0.95
C PRO A 41 -0.60 -2.07 -1.45
N VAL A 42 -1.64 -2.12 -2.29
CA VAL A 42 -2.11 -3.33 -2.98
C VAL A 42 -1.90 -3.14 -4.47
N ARG A 43 -1.08 -3.99 -5.09
CA ARG A 43 -0.94 -3.99 -6.55
C ARG A 43 -2.15 -4.63 -7.21
N HIS A 44 -2.61 -4.04 -8.31
CA HIS A 44 -3.71 -4.54 -9.10
C HIS A 44 -3.39 -4.49 -10.60
N GLY A 45 -3.11 -5.65 -11.20
CA GLY A 45 -2.76 -5.76 -12.62
C GLY A 45 -1.45 -5.08 -13.01
N LEU A 46 -0.48 -5.04 -12.08
CA LEU A 46 0.85 -4.45 -12.25
C LEU A 46 1.92 -5.39 -11.71
N THR A 47 3.07 -5.47 -12.37
CA THR A 47 4.23 -6.18 -11.82
C THR A 47 4.96 -5.34 -10.76
N VAL A 48 5.86 -5.96 -10.01
CA VAL A 48 6.68 -5.26 -8.99
C VAL A 48 7.60 -4.26 -9.68
N GLU A 49 8.14 -4.61 -10.84
CA GLU A 49 9.04 -3.77 -11.65
C GLU A 49 8.31 -2.54 -12.15
N GLU A 50 7.06 -2.69 -12.63
CA GLU A 50 6.25 -1.57 -13.12
C GLU A 50 5.94 -0.57 -12.00
N VAL A 51 5.66 -1.05 -10.80
CA VAL A 51 5.44 -0.17 -9.65
C VAL A 51 6.74 0.48 -9.21
N THR A 52 7.85 -0.27 -9.16
CA THR A 52 9.16 0.24 -8.74
C THR A 52 9.70 1.30 -9.70
N ALA A 53 9.50 1.12 -11.00
CA ALA A 53 9.92 2.08 -12.03
C ALA A 53 9.20 3.44 -11.88
N ASN A 54 7.92 3.42 -11.49
CA ASN A 54 7.14 4.64 -11.27
C ASN A 54 7.33 5.22 -9.85
N PHE A 55 7.45 4.35 -8.84
CA PHE A 55 7.46 4.70 -7.43
C PHE A 55 8.54 3.90 -6.64
N PRO A 56 9.83 4.24 -6.79
CA PRO A 56 10.94 3.47 -6.20
C PRO A 56 10.88 3.35 -4.67
N THR A 57 10.37 4.39 -4.00
CA THR A 57 10.21 4.50 -2.55
C THR A 57 9.22 3.50 -1.96
N ILE A 58 8.33 2.94 -2.78
CA ILE A 58 7.26 2.02 -2.35
C ILE A 58 7.67 0.55 -2.59
N SER A 59 8.69 0.29 -3.39
CA SER A 59 9.11 -1.06 -3.81
C SER A 59 9.28 -2.05 -2.64
N GLY A 60 9.91 -1.61 -1.55
CA GLY A 60 10.10 -2.41 -0.33
C GLY A 60 8.84 -2.71 0.47
N LYS A 61 7.70 -2.08 0.15
CA LYS A 61 6.40 -2.24 0.85
C LYS A 61 5.38 -3.07 0.05
N LEU A 62 5.74 -3.58 -1.13
CA LEU A 62 4.81 -4.26 -2.05
C LEU A 62 4.54 -5.73 -1.68
N SER A 63 3.85 -5.97 -0.58
CA SER A 63 3.54 -7.32 -0.07
C SER A 63 2.18 -7.91 -0.50
N LEU A 64 1.30 -7.09 -1.09
CA LEU A 64 -0.08 -7.48 -1.43
C LEU A 64 -0.37 -7.33 -2.93
N SER A 65 -0.96 -8.37 -3.53
CA SER A 65 -1.49 -8.35 -4.90
C SER A 65 -2.97 -8.73 -4.93
N SER A 66 -3.76 -8.02 -5.73
CA SER A 66 -5.16 -8.37 -6.00
C SER A 66 -5.35 -9.76 -6.58
N GLU A 67 -4.33 -10.29 -7.26
CA GLU A 67 -4.31 -11.61 -7.88
C GLU A 67 -4.43 -12.74 -6.85
N GLU A 68 -4.07 -12.47 -5.60
CA GLU A 68 -4.21 -13.41 -4.49
C GLU A 68 -5.66 -13.54 -4.00
N GLY A 69 -6.56 -12.70 -4.53
CA GLY A 69 -7.97 -12.66 -4.18
C GLY A 69 -8.29 -11.82 -2.95
N VAL A 70 -9.46 -11.17 -2.97
CA VAL A 70 -9.89 -10.20 -1.94
C VAL A 70 -9.88 -10.80 -0.53
N ARG A 71 -10.31 -12.05 -0.37
CA ARG A 71 -10.33 -12.72 0.95
C ARG A 71 -8.92 -12.93 1.51
N SER A 72 -7.96 -13.28 0.66
CA SER A 72 -6.56 -13.46 1.07
C SER A 72 -5.96 -12.13 1.52
N ILE A 73 -6.17 -11.08 0.73
CA ILE A 73 -5.69 -9.73 1.03
C ILE A 73 -6.31 -9.19 2.33
N ALA A 74 -7.62 -9.38 2.52
CA ALA A 74 -8.30 -8.99 3.74
C ALA A 74 -7.71 -9.69 4.97
N LYS A 75 -7.42 -11.00 4.86
CA LYS A 75 -6.76 -11.75 5.93
C LYS A 75 -5.36 -11.19 6.22
N LYS A 76 -4.51 -11.04 5.20
CA LYS A 76 -3.15 -10.49 5.38
C LYS A 76 -3.17 -9.07 5.97
N ALA A 77 -4.11 -8.23 5.52
CA ALA A 77 -4.28 -6.90 6.08
C ALA A 77 -4.67 -6.96 7.56
N LEU A 78 -5.59 -7.87 7.94
CA LEU A 78 -5.94 -8.09 9.35
C LEU A 78 -4.76 -8.58 10.17
N ASP A 79 -3.97 -9.53 9.66
CA ASP A 79 -2.79 -10.07 10.35
C ASP A 79 -1.72 -8.98 10.57
N LEU A 80 -1.55 -8.05 9.61
CA LEU A 80 -0.65 -6.89 9.76
C LEU A 80 -1.17 -5.84 10.75
N ILE A 81 -2.49 -5.63 10.78
CA ILE A 81 -3.16 -4.63 11.64
C ILE A 81 -3.30 -5.12 13.09
N ARG A 82 -3.48 -6.43 13.26
CA ARG A 82 -3.61 -7.12 14.55
C ARG A 82 -2.55 -8.22 14.58
N PRO A 83 -1.28 -7.88 14.83
CA PRO A 83 -0.29 -8.92 15.08
C PRO A 83 -0.83 -9.80 16.22
N PRO A 84 -0.75 -11.14 16.10
CA PRO A 84 -1.17 -12.03 17.17
C PRO A 84 -0.47 -11.60 18.46
N GLU A 85 -1.21 -11.54 19.57
CA GLU A 85 -0.60 -11.34 20.88
C GLU A 85 0.50 -12.40 21.03
N LEU A 86 1.76 -11.93 21.11
CA LEU A 86 2.88 -12.78 21.45
C LEU A 86 2.66 -13.19 22.92
N GLU A 87 2.17 -14.41 23.12
CA GLU A 87 2.20 -15.08 24.43
C GLU A 87 3.64 -15.23 24.94
#